data_AF-A0A6A4H6Y3-F1
#
_entry.id   AF-A0A6A4H6Y3-F1
#
_cell.length_a   1.000
_cell.length_b   1.000
_cell.length_c   1.000
_cell.angle_alpha   90.00
_cell.angle_beta   90.00
_cell.angle_gamma   90.00
#
_symmetry.space_group_name_H-M   'P 1'
#
loop_
_entity.id
_entity.type
_entity.pdbx_description
1 polymer ?
#
loop_
_entity_poly.entity_id
_entity_poly.type
_entity_poly.pdbx_seq_one_letter_code
_entity_poly.pdbx_strand_id
1 'polypeptide(L)'
;MRVRDFPDRGDACLRDDTTPLTLINSSPSPSLEGHSPTADLLTSAYALQLEYVDMVQEAAFVLLHLEPLQGGSKAIQDLLIRSAPKLDEWNIRGLVGSLKIPLKWIKEAQAIYALNTFNHPSSSILSLTSVASPSSIHPVCTAYELFLAAGNLDRANDIAILSLAQDTVLCNDWVLLKELFSPFVTFSGDSSDRGRVEGWYVRGKAFLDYANIMMRITALLPSDLNH
;
A
#
# COMPACT_ATOMS: atom_id res chain seq x y z
N MET A 1 -30.21 36.19 1.45
CA MET A 1 -30.94 35.11 0.76
C MET A 1 -30.88 35.39 -0.74
N ARG A 2 -29.99 34.72 -1.47
CA ARG A 2 -29.95 34.75 -2.95
C ARG A 2 -29.36 33.43 -3.43
N VAL A 3 -30.10 32.84 -4.35
CA VAL A 3 -30.07 31.45 -4.81
C VAL A 3 -28.70 31.09 -5.37
N ARG A 4 -28.16 29.93 -4.98
CA ARG A 4 -26.98 29.33 -5.61
C ARG A 4 -27.48 28.46 -6.76
N ASP A 5 -27.34 28.98 -7.97
CA ASP A 5 -27.70 28.28 -9.21
C ASP A 5 -26.59 27.30 -9.61
N PHE A 6 -26.70 26.06 -9.14
CA PHE A 6 -25.98 24.93 -9.72
C PHE A 6 -27.01 23.99 -10.37
N PRO A 7 -27.14 23.98 -11.71
CA PRO A 7 -28.08 23.12 -12.42
C PRO A 7 -27.72 21.62 -12.35
N ASP A 8 -26.61 21.28 -11.68
CA ASP A 8 -26.04 19.92 -11.58
C ASP A 8 -26.33 19.24 -10.22
N ARG A 9 -27.17 19.85 -9.36
CA ARG A 9 -27.72 19.13 -8.21
C ARG A 9 -28.74 18.12 -8.74
N GLY A 10 -28.28 16.92 -9.05
CA GLY A 10 -29.17 15.80 -9.31
C GLY A 10 -30.09 15.61 -8.09
N ASP A 11 -31.38 15.84 -8.28
CA ASP A 11 -32.43 15.46 -7.33
C ASP A 11 -32.35 13.95 -7.10
N ALA A 12 -31.66 13.53 -6.04
CA ALA A 12 -31.79 12.19 -5.50
C ALA A 12 -33.07 12.11 -4.63
N CYS A 13 -34.21 12.48 -5.21
CA CYS A 13 -35.52 12.28 -4.61
C CYS A 13 -36.51 11.81 -5.67
N LEU A 14 -36.33 10.57 -6.15
CA LEU A 14 -37.47 9.79 -6.62
C LEU A 14 -38.01 9.01 -5.42
N ARG A 15 -38.81 9.68 -4.58
CA ARG A 15 -39.81 8.99 -3.76
C ARG A 15 -41.18 9.32 -4.34
N ASP A 16 -41.60 8.40 -5.18
CA ASP A 16 -42.99 8.24 -5.60
C ASP A 16 -43.80 7.87 -4.34
N ASP A 17 -44.43 8.87 -3.72
CA ASP A 17 -45.25 8.69 -2.52
C ASP A 17 -46.59 8.03 -2.90
N THR A 18 -46.58 6.72 -3.14
CA THR A 18 -47.79 5.88 -3.06
C THR A 18 -47.47 4.44 -2.65
N THR A 19 -46.92 4.21 -1.45
CA THR A 19 -47.14 2.96 -0.70
C THR A 19 -46.88 3.16 0.79
N PRO A 20 -47.88 2.95 1.67
CA PRO A 20 -47.64 2.90 3.10
C PRO A 20 -47.20 1.48 3.52
N LEU A 21 -46.28 1.42 4.48
CA LEU A 21 -45.89 0.26 5.32
C LEU A 21 -44.83 -0.70 4.75
N THR A 22 -43.60 -0.62 5.28
CA THR A 22 -42.98 -1.71 6.08
C THR A 22 -41.61 -1.28 6.64
N LEU A 23 -41.41 -1.53 7.93
CA LEU A 23 -40.17 -1.34 8.68
C LEU A 23 -39.08 -2.30 8.17
N ILE A 24 -37.96 -1.77 7.68
CA ILE A 24 -36.66 -2.45 7.72
C ILE A 24 -35.60 -1.42 8.13
N ASN A 25 -34.86 -1.75 9.18
CA ASN A 25 -33.73 -1.01 9.73
C ASN A 25 -32.58 -0.84 8.72
N SER A 26 -32.70 0.09 7.78
CA SER A 26 -31.55 0.68 7.10
C SER A 26 -31.16 1.93 7.87
N SER A 27 -30.02 1.88 8.57
CA SER A 27 -29.34 3.06 9.11
C SER A 27 -29.43 4.21 8.11
N PRO A 28 -29.77 5.45 8.51
CA PRO A 28 -29.70 6.57 7.59
C PRO A 28 -28.23 6.74 7.22
N SER A 29 -27.85 6.37 5.99
CA SER A 29 -26.73 7.04 5.36
C SER A 29 -27.04 8.53 5.46
N PRO A 30 -26.14 9.37 6.01
CA PRO A 30 -26.38 10.80 6.01
C PRO A 30 -26.64 11.16 4.55
N SER A 31 -27.88 11.54 4.27
CA SER A 31 -28.30 11.96 2.93
C SER A 31 -27.49 13.21 2.64
N LEU A 32 -26.37 13.03 1.94
CA LEU A 32 -25.44 14.10 1.59
C LEU A 32 -26.16 14.95 0.54
N GLU A 33 -26.70 16.05 1.04
CA GLU A 33 -27.31 17.14 0.30
C GLU A 33 -26.37 17.64 -0.80
N GLY A 34 -26.66 17.30 -2.06
CA GLY A 34 -26.19 18.03 -3.25
C GLY A 34 -24.77 17.74 -3.73
N HIS A 35 -24.48 16.48 -4.06
CA HIS A 35 -23.31 16.14 -4.86
C HIS A 35 -23.29 16.89 -6.19
N SER A 36 -22.21 17.63 -6.43
CA SER A 36 -21.96 18.32 -7.68
C SER A 36 -20.79 17.63 -8.40
N PRO A 37 -21.06 16.74 -9.37
CA PRO A 37 -20.02 16.09 -10.17
C PRO A 37 -19.05 17.09 -10.82
N THR A 38 -19.57 18.25 -11.22
CA THR A 38 -18.76 19.35 -11.75
C THR A 38 -17.81 19.95 -10.70
N ALA A 39 -18.20 20.05 -9.43
CA ALA A 39 -17.34 20.53 -8.35
C ALA A 39 -16.21 19.54 -8.03
N ASP A 40 -16.50 18.24 -8.03
CA ASP A 40 -15.49 17.19 -7.85
C ASP A 40 -14.47 17.19 -8.99
N LEU A 41 -14.94 17.37 -10.23
CA LEU A 41 -14.07 17.51 -11.40
C LEU A 41 -13.13 18.71 -11.25
N LEU A 42 -13.65 19.89 -10.90
CA LEU A 42 -12.82 21.08 -10.69
C LEU A 42 -11.81 20.89 -9.56
N THR A 43 -12.23 20.25 -8.47
CA THR A 43 -11.35 19.92 -7.32
C THR A 43 -10.20 19.02 -7.75
N SER A 44 -10.51 17.96 -8.50
CA SER A 44 -9.49 17.03 -9.01
C SER A 44 -8.51 17.71 -9.99
N ALA A 45 -9.02 18.56 -10.88
CA ALA A 45 -8.20 19.30 -11.84
C ALA A 45 -7.28 20.31 -11.14
N TYR A 46 -7.78 20.98 -10.10
CA TYR A 46 -6.98 21.90 -9.30
C TYR A 46 -5.90 21.17 -8.48
N ALA A 47 -6.22 20.02 -7.89
CA ALA A 47 -5.23 19.19 -7.20
C ALA A 47 -4.09 18.75 -8.14
N LEU A 48 -4.39 18.40 -9.40
CA LEU A 48 -3.37 18.07 -10.40
C LEU A 48 -2.45 19.26 -10.74
N GLN A 49 -2.99 20.48 -10.77
CA GLN A 49 -2.16 21.67 -10.98
C GLN A 49 -1.19 21.89 -9.81
N LEU A 50 -1.65 21.69 -8.57
CA LEU A 50 -0.78 21.78 -7.40
C LEU A 50 0.30 20.68 -7.41
N GLU A 51 -0.05 19.47 -7.85
CA GLU A 51 0.92 18.38 -8.05
C GLU A 51 2.00 18.76 -9.07
N TYR A 52 1.63 19.45 -10.16
CA TYR A 52 2.59 19.93 -11.18
C TYR A 52 3.54 21.00 -10.63
N VAL A 53 3.09 21.82 -9.68
CA VAL A 53 3.91 22.85 -9.00
C VAL A 53 4.67 22.25 -7.80
N ASP A 54 4.70 20.92 -7.67
CA ASP A 54 5.36 20.18 -6.58
C ASP A 54 4.79 20.45 -5.17
N MET A 55 3.56 20.98 -5.10
CA MET A 55 2.84 21.29 -3.85
C MET A 55 1.96 20.12 -3.41
N VAL A 56 2.60 19.04 -2.95
CA VAL A 56 1.94 17.76 -2.63
C VAL A 56 1.02 17.86 -1.40
N GLN A 57 1.39 18.67 -0.39
CA GLN A 57 0.59 18.82 0.83
C GLN A 57 -0.73 19.54 0.55
N GLU A 58 -0.67 20.57 -0.27
CA GLU A 58 -1.80 21.38 -0.70
C GLU A 58 -2.70 20.61 -1.67
N ALA A 59 -2.10 19.85 -2.59
CA ALA A 59 -2.86 18.96 -3.47
C ALA A 59 -3.65 17.91 -2.65
N ALA A 60 -3.02 17.29 -1.65
CA ALA A 60 -3.71 16.35 -0.76
C ALA A 60 -4.80 17.04 0.08
N PHE A 61 -4.57 18.29 0.52
CA PHE A 61 -5.56 19.09 1.24
C PHE A 61 -6.80 19.38 0.39
N VAL A 62 -6.61 19.71 -0.89
CA VAL A 62 -7.72 19.91 -1.83
C VAL A 62 -8.52 18.62 -2.02
N LEU A 63 -7.84 17.48 -2.21
CA LEU A 63 -8.51 16.18 -2.41
C LEU A 63 -9.31 15.69 -1.18
N LEU A 64 -8.99 16.17 0.02
CA LEU A 64 -9.78 15.91 1.23
C LEU A 64 -11.16 16.57 1.22
N HIS A 65 -11.37 17.56 0.35
CA HIS A 65 -12.67 18.24 0.20
C HIS A 65 -13.59 17.53 -0.81
N LEU A 66 -13.15 16.43 -1.42
CA LEU A 66 -14.01 15.62 -2.28
C LEU A 66 -15.13 14.98 -1.44
N GLU A 67 -16.36 15.16 -1.90
CA GLU A 67 -17.57 14.69 -1.20
C GLU A 67 -17.76 13.16 -1.18
N PRO A 68 -17.30 12.37 -2.18
CA PRO A 68 -17.30 10.92 -2.03
C PRO A 68 -16.15 10.47 -1.12
N LEU A 69 -16.48 10.03 0.09
CA LEU A 69 -15.53 9.46 1.07
C LEU A 69 -14.60 8.37 0.46
N GLN A 70 -15.12 7.55 -0.45
CA GLN A 70 -14.34 6.52 -1.15
C GLN A 70 -13.50 7.08 -2.32
N GLY A 71 -14.02 8.10 -3.01
CA GLY A 71 -13.33 8.75 -4.13
C GLY A 71 -12.13 9.56 -3.65
N GLY A 72 -12.30 10.34 -2.57
CA GLY A 72 -11.25 11.12 -1.94
C GLY A 72 -10.10 10.25 -1.44
N SER A 73 -10.40 9.16 -0.72
CA SER A 73 -9.34 8.25 -0.24
C SER A 73 -8.53 7.63 -1.39
N LYS A 74 -9.21 7.22 -2.48
CA LYS A 74 -8.55 6.64 -3.64
C LYS A 74 -7.71 7.69 -4.38
N ALA A 75 -8.24 8.90 -4.54
CA ALA A 75 -7.52 10.00 -5.19
C ALA A 75 -6.26 10.39 -4.40
N ILE A 76 -6.33 10.39 -3.07
CA ILE A 76 -5.17 10.65 -2.21
C ILE A 76 -4.14 9.52 -2.34
N GLN A 77 -4.56 8.26 -2.32
CA GLN A 77 -3.64 7.12 -2.51
C GLN A 77 -2.95 7.19 -3.89
N ASP A 78 -3.70 7.50 -4.93
CA ASP A 78 -3.19 7.64 -6.29
C ASP A 78 -2.21 8.83 -6.43
N LEU A 79 -2.53 9.97 -5.80
CA LEU A 79 -1.62 11.10 -5.69
C LEU A 79 -0.32 10.71 -4.98
N LEU A 80 -0.40 10.00 -3.84
CA LEU A 80 0.79 9.56 -3.10
C LEU A 80 1.67 8.60 -3.93
N ILE A 81 1.05 7.69 -4.71
CA ILE A 81 1.79 6.76 -5.57
C ILE A 81 2.53 7.52 -6.68
N ARG A 82 1.87 8.51 -7.32
CA ARG A 82 2.52 9.34 -8.35
C ARG A 82 3.59 10.26 -7.78
N SER A 83 3.36 10.83 -6.60
CA SER A 83 4.27 11.75 -5.94
C SER A 83 5.32 11.06 -5.06
N ALA A 84 5.35 9.72 -5.04
CA ALA A 84 6.26 8.93 -4.21
C ALA A 84 7.75 9.38 -4.22
N PRO A 85 8.37 9.72 -5.38
CA PRO A 85 9.76 10.20 -5.39
C PRO A 85 9.95 11.58 -4.75
N LYS A 86 8.88 12.36 -4.60
CA LYS A 86 8.88 13.72 -4.03
C LYS A 86 8.48 13.75 -2.55
N LEU A 87 8.25 12.57 -1.93
CA LEU A 87 7.87 12.44 -0.54
C LEU A 87 9.10 12.53 0.38
N ASP A 88 9.62 13.74 0.54
CA ASP A 88 10.68 14.04 1.50
C ASP A 88 10.17 14.00 2.94
N GLU A 89 11.09 13.96 3.91
CA GLU A 89 10.77 13.96 5.33
C GLU A 89 9.88 15.16 5.74
N TRP A 90 10.11 16.32 5.13
CA TRP A 90 9.25 17.50 5.34
C TRP A 90 7.80 17.25 4.90
N ASN A 91 7.61 16.67 3.71
CA ASN A 91 6.29 16.36 3.17
C ASN A 91 5.58 15.29 3.99
N ILE A 92 6.31 14.25 4.40
CA ILE A 92 5.75 13.19 5.25
C ILE A 92 5.30 13.76 6.61
N ARG A 93 6.09 14.64 7.24
CA ARG A 93 5.70 15.28 8.50
C ARG A 93 4.46 16.16 8.33
N GLY A 94 4.35 16.91 7.24
CA GLY A 94 3.16 17.72 6.93
C GLY A 94 1.91 16.87 6.70
N LEU A 95 2.01 15.82 5.88
CA LEU A 95 0.89 14.94 5.53
C LEU A 95 0.38 14.14 6.74
N VAL A 96 1.28 13.59 7.57
CA VAL A 96 0.90 12.80 8.74
C VAL A 96 0.48 13.70 9.92
N GLY A 97 1.20 14.80 10.14
CA GLY A 97 0.97 15.69 11.29
C GLY A 97 -0.22 16.64 11.09
N SER A 98 -0.19 17.42 10.02
CA SER A 98 -1.20 18.47 9.75
C SER A 98 -2.47 17.87 9.15
N LEU A 99 -2.29 17.02 8.14
CA LEU A 99 -3.39 16.51 7.32
C LEU A 99 -3.95 15.16 7.81
N LYS A 100 -3.31 14.56 8.82
CA LYS A 100 -3.69 13.28 9.45
C LYS A 100 -3.84 12.12 8.47
N ILE A 101 -3.07 12.12 7.38
CA ILE A 101 -3.06 11.01 6.44
C ILE A 101 -2.37 9.80 7.08
N PRO A 102 -2.93 8.58 6.97
CA PRO A 102 -2.32 7.39 7.52
C PRO A 102 -0.92 7.14 6.96
N LEU A 103 0.06 6.94 7.83
CA LEU A 103 1.44 6.59 7.44
C LEU A 103 1.50 5.32 6.58
N LYS A 104 0.54 4.40 6.79
CA LYS A 104 0.36 3.19 5.97
C LYS A 104 0.32 3.51 4.48
N TRP A 105 -0.45 4.51 4.05
CA TRP A 105 -0.61 4.84 2.63
C TRP A 105 0.66 5.45 2.03
N ILE A 106 1.39 6.24 2.81
CA ILE A 106 2.67 6.81 2.42
C ILE A 106 3.70 5.70 2.19
N LYS A 107 3.81 4.77 3.15
CA LYS A 107 4.75 3.64 3.06
C LYS A 107 4.39 2.69 1.92
N GLU A 108 3.10 2.45 1.72
CA GLU A 108 2.62 1.67 0.58
C GLU A 108 2.96 2.33 -0.76
N ALA A 109 2.75 3.63 -0.89
CA ALA A 109 3.12 4.37 -2.10
C ALA A 109 4.62 4.33 -2.39
N GLN A 110 5.46 4.51 -1.36
CA GLN A 110 6.92 4.38 -1.47
C GLN A 110 7.33 2.96 -1.91
N ALA A 111 6.67 1.93 -1.37
CA ALA A 111 6.95 0.54 -1.72
C ALA A 111 6.58 0.23 -3.19
N ILE A 112 5.42 0.70 -3.66
CA ILE A 112 4.98 0.55 -5.05
C ILE A 112 5.96 1.24 -6.00
N TYR A 113 6.42 2.45 -5.65
CA TYR A 113 7.41 3.17 -6.45
C TYR A 113 8.72 2.39 -6.56
N ALA A 114 9.26 1.88 -5.45
CA ALA A 114 10.50 1.09 -5.45
C ALA A 114 10.40 -0.15 -6.37
N LEU A 115 9.26 -0.85 -6.37
CA LEU A 115 9.02 -1.97 -7.29
C LEU A 115 8.93 -1.54 -8.76
N ASN A 116 8.22 -0.44 -9.03
CA ASN A 116 8.07 0.05 -10.40
C ASN A 116 9.39 0.54 -10.99
N THR A 117 10.23 1.19 -10.17
CA THR A 117 11.57 1.60 -10.59
C THR A 117 12.44 0.41 -10.98
N PHE A 118 12.35 -0.72 -10.25
CA PHE A 118 13.09 -1.94 -10.55
C PHE A 118 12.63 -2.62 -11.85
N ASN A 119 11.32 -2.68 -12.11
CA ASN A 119 10.78 -3.37 -13.28
C ASN A 119 10.96 -2.61 -14.60
N HIS A 120 11.36 -1.34 -14.57
CA HIS A 120 11.52 -0.54 -15.79
C HIS A 120 12.87 -0.83 -16.48
N PRO A 121 12.89 -1.20 -17.78
CA PRO A 121 14.09 -1.67 -18.48
C PRO A 121 15.21 -0.62 -18.59
N SER A 122 14.88 0.67 -18.44
CA SER A 122 15.84 1.79 -18.50
C SER A 122 16.58 2.05 -17.18
N SER A 123 16.10 1.51 -16.05
CA SER A 123 16.66 1.75 -14.71
C SER A 123 17.83 0.84 -14.36
N SER A 124 17.92 -0.33 -15.00
CA SER A 124 18.95 -1.35 -14.73
C SER A 124 20.37 -0.84 -15.01
N ILE A 125 20.52 0.14 -15.91
CA ILE A 125 21.82 0.71 -16.28
C ILE A 125 22.18 1.91 -15.38
N LEU A 126 21.21 2.73 -14.96
CA LEU A 126 21.47 3.93 -14.15
C LEU A 126 21.54 3.67 -12.64
N SER A 127 20.99 2.54 -12.16
CA SER A 127 21.14 2.12 -10.76
C SER A 127 22.57 1.69 -10.41
N LEU A 128 23.43 1.46 -11.40
CA LEU A 128 24.85 1.14 -11.19
C LEU A 128 25.72 2.42 -11.07
N THR A 129 25.20 3.59 -11.45
CA THR A 129 26.01 4.82 -11.60
C THR A 129 25.59 5.98 -10.70
N SER A 130 24.42 5.91 -10.07
CA SER A 130 24.03 6.87 -9.04
C SER A 130 24.74 6.50 -7.75
N VAL A 131 25.62 7.40 -7.27
CA VAL A 131 26.35 7.38 -6.00
C VAL A 131 25.47 6.80 -4.88
N ALA A 132 25.51 5.48 -4.76
CA ALA A 132 24.75 4.74 -3.79
C ALA A 132 25.60 4.73 -2.53
N SER A 133 25.01 5.22 -1.44
CA SER A 133 25.49 4.95 -0.10
C SER A 133 25.89 3.47 0.00
N PRO A 134 27.03 3.10 0.61
CA PRO A 134 27.58 1.74 0.66
C PRO A 134 26.70 0.68 1.35
N SER A 135 25.44 1.01 1.63
CA SER A 135 24.40 0.20 2.24
C SER A 135 23.21 -0.06 1.29
N SER A 136 23.38 0.00 -0.03
CA SER A 136 22.26 -0.14 -0.99
C SER A 136 21.73 -1.58 -1.01
N ILE A 137 20.82 -1.83 -0.08
CA ILE A 137 19.92 -2.97 -0.02
C ILE A 137 19.19 -3.08 -1.38
N HIS A 138 19.06 -4.30 -1.89
CA HIS A 138 18.37 -4.60 -3.15
C HIS A 138 16.99 -3.91 -3.18
N PRO A 139 16.57 -3.26 -4.28
CA PRO A 139 15.34 -2.45 -4.31
C PRO A 139 14.09 -3.25 -3.94
N VAL A 140 14.09 -4.56 -4.20
CA VAL A 140 13.01 -5.46 -3.81
C VAL A 140 12.99 -5.73 -2.30
N CYS A 141 14.15 -5.79 -1.65
CA CYS A 141 14.23 -5.84 -0.17
C CYS A 141 13.72 -4.52 0.43
N THR A 142 14.06 -3.38 -0.15
CA THR A 142 13.54 -2.08 0.30
C THR A 142 12.02 -2.01 0.17
N ALA A 143 11.45 -2.48 -0.94
CA ALA A 143 10.01 -2.56 -1.12
C ALA A 143 9.36 -3.49 -0.07
N TYR A 144 9.98 -4.64 0.20
CA TYR A 144 9.52 -5.58 1.22
C TYR A 144 9.43 -4.94 2.61
N GLU A 145 10.49 -4.27 3.07
CA GLU A 145 10.51 -3.57 4.36
C GLU A 145 9.45 -2.46 4.44
N LEU A 146 9.25 -1.72 3.35
CA LEU A 146 8.23 -0.67 3.28
C LEU A 146 6.80 -1.24 3.33
N PHE A 147 6.53 -2.39 2.71
CA PHE A 147 5.23 -3.06 2.81
C PHE A 147 4.97 -3.64 4.21
N LEU A 148 6.01 -4.15 4.87
CA LEU A 148 5.92 -4.55 6.29
C LEU A 148 5.60 -3.33 7.17
N ALA A 149 6.28 -2.20 6.96
CA ALA A 149 6.00 -0.95 7.69
C ALA A 149 4.61 -0.38 7.39
N ALA A 150 4.07 -0.61 6.19
CA ALA A 150 2.71 -0.28 5.83
C ALA A 150 1.68 -1.26 6.45
N GLY A 151 2.11 -2.41 6.99
CA GLY A 151 1.20 -3.46 7.44
C GLY A 151 0.36 -4.04 6.30
N ASN A 152 0.91 -4.08 5.08
CA ASN A 152 0.33 -4.80 3.93
C ASN A 152 1.08 -6.12 3.77
N LEU A 153 0.66 -7.11 4.56
CA LEU A 153 1.36 -8.39 4.68
C LEU A 153 1.19 -9.26 3.44
N ASP A 154 0.07 -9.16 2.72
CA ASP A 154 -0.18 -9.95 1.52
C ASP A 154 0.84 -9.61 0.42
N ARG A 155 0.98 -8.31 0.11
CA ARG A 155 1.97 -7.85 -0.87
C ARG A 155 3.40 -8.12 -0.42
N ALA A 156 3.70 -7.95 0.87
CA ALA A 156 5.03 -8.27 1.40
C ALA A 156 5.35 -9.77 1.23
N ASN A 157 4.38 -10.65 1.50
CA ASN A 157 4.52 -12.10 1.34
C ASN A 157 4.69 -12.50 -0.13
N ASP A 158 3.94 -11.90 -1.05
CA ASP A 158 4.09 -12.17 -2.49
C ASP A 158 5.51 -11.84 -2.98
N ILE A 159 6.05 -10.69 -2.57
CA ILE A 159 7.42 -10.27 -2.89
C ILE A 159 8.44 -11.23 -2.26
N ALA A 160 8.22 -11.60 -0.99
CA ALA A 160 9.07 -12.56 -0.30
C ALA A 160 9.14 -13.89 -1.06
N ILE A 161 8.01 -14.41 -1.52
CA ILE A 161 7.94 -15.70 -2.24
C ILE A 161 8.52 -15.61 -3.65
N LEU A 162 8.19 -14.55 -4.40
CA LEU A 162 8.51 -14.48 -5.83
C LEU A 162 9.97 -14.15 -6.10
N SER A 163 10.66 -13.43 -5.22
CA SER A 163 12.05 -13.03 -5.43
C SER A 163 12.96 -13.40 -4.26
N LEU A 164 12.65 -12.95 -3.04
CA LEU A 164 13.62 -13.01 -1.93
C LEU A 164 13.87 -14.44 -1.44
N ALA A 165 12.83 -15.28 -1.44
CA ALA A 165 12.94 -16.68 -1.08
C ALA A 165 13.79 -17.45 -2.09
N GLN A 166 13.71 -17.10 -3.37
CA GLN A 166 14.50 -17.76 -4.41
C GLN A 166 15.98 -17.39 -4.26
N ASP A 167 16.27 -16.10 -4.05
CA ASP A 167 17.63 -15.60 -3.86
C ASP A 167 18.30 -16.23 -2.61
N THR A 168 17.57 -16.31 -1.51
CA THR A 168 18.07 -16.94 -0.27
C THR A 168 18.29 -18.44 -0.39
N VAL A 169 17.40 -19.15 -1.10
CA VAL A 169 17.58 -20.58 -1.41
C VAL A 169 18.79 -20.80 -2.31
N LEU A 170 19.02 -19.95 -3.30
CA LEU A 170 20.19 -20.03 -4.19
C LEU A 170 21.50 -19.75 -3.43
N CYS A 171 21.48 -18.81 -2.50
CA CYS A 171 22.62 -18.48 -1.64
C CYS A 171 22.83 -19.46 -0.48
N ASN A 172 21.96 -20.47 -0.30
CA ASN A 172 21.94 -21.38 0.84
C ASN A 172 21.89 -20.67 2.21
N ASP A 173 21.32 -19.47 2.28
CA ASP A 173 21.16 -18.71 3.52
C ASP A 173 19.81 -19.04 4.17
N TRP A 174 19.79 -20.15 4.91
CA TRP A 174 18.60 -20.65 5.59
C TRP A 174 18.20 -19.81 6.80
N VAL A 175 19.14 -19.06 7.40
CA VAL A 175 18.89 -18.19 8.54
C VAL A 175 18.12 -16.97 8.08
N LEU A 176 18.59 -16.32 7.01
CA LEU A 176 17.92 -15.18 6.41
C LEU A 176 16.52 -15.56 5.88
N LEU A 177 16.38 -16.75 5.27
CA LEU A 177 15.08 -17.26 4.82
C LEU A 177 14.08 -17.38 5.99
N LYS A 178 14.54 -17.80 7.17
CA LYS A 178 13.70 -17.89 8.37
C LYS A 178 13.36 -16.51 8.93
N GLU A 179 14.33 -15.59 8.95
CA GLU A 179 14.10 -14.20 9.39
C GLU A 179 13.11 -13.47 8.47
N LEU A 180 13.22 -13.66 7.16
CA LEU A 180 12.30 -13.12 6.17
C LEU A 180 10.87 -13.53 6.46
N PHE A 181 10.64 -14.81 6.76
CA PHE A 181 9.30 -15.35 6.96
C PHE A 181 8.77 -15.25 8.41
N SER A 182 9.63 -14.89 9.37
CA SER A 182 9.28 -14.75 10.79
C SER A 182 8.10 -13.79 11.07
N PRO A 183 8.03 -12.59 10.45
CA PRO A 183 6.94 -11.65 10.66
C PRO A 183 5.57 -12.23 10.30
N PHE A 184 5.48 -13.19 9.37
CA PHE A 184 4.19 -13.73 8.91
C PHE A 184 3.67 -14.86 9.80
N VAL A 185 4.55 -15.55 10.53
CA VAL A 185 4.18 -16.65 11.44
C VAL A 185 3.34 -16.13 12.60
N THR A 186 3.67 -14.96 13.15
CA THR A 186 2.91 -14.34 14.25
C THR A 186 1.49 -13.96 13.86
N PHE A 187 1.24 -13.68 12.58
CA PHE A 187 -0.10 -13.35 12.05
C PHE A 187 -0.86 -14.55 11.48
N SER A 188 -0.28 -15.76 11.54
CA SER A 188 -0.90 -16.99 11.04
C SER A 188 -1.90 -17.63 12.03
N GLY A 189 -1.97 -17.16 13.28
CA GLY A 189 -2.45 -17.97 14.41
C GLY A 189 -3.73 -17.56 15.13
N ASP A 190 -4.42 -16.46 14.80
CA ASP A 190 -5.60 -16.07 15.56
C ASP A 190 -6.76 -15.55 14.71
N SER A 191 -7.97 -15.93 15.11
CA SER A 191 -9.27 -15.79 14.42
C SER A 191 -9.79 -14.36 14.25
N SER A 192 -8.94 -13.36 14.48
CA SER A 192 -9.29 -11.95 14.33
C SER A 192 -8.85 -11.48 12.96
N ASP A 193 -9.79 -10.94 12.20
CA ASP A 193 -9.77 -10.52 10.79
C ASP A 193 -8.67 -9.49 10.38
N ARG A 194 -7.67 -9.27 11.24
CA ARG A 194 -6.55 -8.36 11.01
C ARG A 194 -5.25 -9.15 10.88
N GLY A 195 -4.86 -9.47 9.64
CA GLY A 195 -3.48 -9.83 9.34
C GLY A 195 -3.24 -11.27 8.88
N ARG A 196 -4.29 -12.05 8.59
CA ARG A 196 -4.08 -13.35 7.93
C ARG A 196 -3.54 -13.11 6.53
N VAL A 197 -2.29 -13.52 6.29
CA VAL A 197 -1.70 -13.54 4.95
C VAL A 197 -2.44 -14.56 4.09
N GLU A 198 -2.97 -14.10 2.97
CA GLU A 198 -3.68 -14.98 2.03
C GLU A 198 -2.73 -16.08 1.50
N GLY A 199 -3.18 -17.33 1.51
CA GLY A 199 -2.40 -18.45 0.96
C GLY A 199 -1.11 -18.80 1.72
N TRP A 200 -0.90 -18.29 2.94
CA TRP A 200 0.29 -18.53 3.75
C TRP A 200 0.71 -20.01 3.84
N TYR A 201 -0.26 -20.87 4.14
CA TYR A 201 -0.03 -22.31 4.29
C TYR A 201 0.34 -23.02 2.99
N VAL A 202 -0.03 -22.46 1.84
CA VAL A 202 0.18 -23.07 0.51
C VAL A 202 1.58 -22.75 0.00
N ARG A 203 2.07 -21.54 0.24
CA ARG A 203 3.33 -21.05 -0.35
C ARG A 203 4.38 -20.70 0.71
N GLY A 204 4.11 -19.71 1.55
CA GLY A 204 5.08 -19.19 2.53
C GLY A 204 5.55 -20.24 3.55
N LYS A 205 4.63 -21.05 4.08
CA LYS A 205 4.96 -22.12 5.03
C LYS A 205 5.89 -23.19 4.44
N ALA A 206 5.77 -23.50 3.14
CA ALA A 206 6.60 -24.51 2.50
C ALA A 206 8.08 -24.11 2.49
N PHE A 207 8.40 -22.84 2.25
CA PHE A 207 9.77 -22.33 2.33
C PHE A 207 10.33 -22.39 3.75
N LEU A 208 9.51 -22.07 4.75
CA LEU A 208 9.92 -22.14 6.16
C LEU A 208 10.15 -23.59 6.61
N ASP A 209 9.27 -24.52 6.21
CA ASP A 209 9.45 -25.95 6.49
C ASP A 209 10.71 -26.48 5.80
N TYR A 210 10.97 -26.09 4.55
CA TYR A 210 12.17 -26.44 3.81
C TYR A 210 13.45 -25.92 4.51
N ALA A 211 13.46 -24.65 4.94
CA ALA A 211 14.59 -24.07 5.69
C ALA A 211 14.88 -24.86 6.97
N ASN A 212 13.83 -25.20 7.74
CA ASN A 212 13.97 -25.98 8.96
C ASN A 212 14.52 -27.39 8.69
N ILE A 213 14.08 -28.05 7.61
CA ILE A 213 14.59 -29.35 7.19
C ILE A 213 16.07 -29.23 6.79
N MET A 214 16.44 -28.24 5.98
CA MET A 214 17.83 -28.07 5.53
C MET A 214 18.80 -27.69 6.66
N MET A 215 18.37 -26.86 7.60
CA MET A 215 19.14 -26.59 8.82
C MET A 215 19.31 -27.86 9.66
N ARG A 216 18.26 -28.67 9.79
CA ARG A 216 18.30 -29.93 10.53
C ARG A 216 19.17 -30.98 9.83
N ILE A 217 19.09 -31.11 8.52
CA ILE A 217 19.93 -32.02 7.73
C ILE A 217 21.40 -31.62 7.88
N THR A 218 21.72 -30.33 7.71
CA THR A 218 23.10 -29.82 7.89
C THR A 218 23.63 -30.10 9.30
N ALA A 219 22.78 -29.98 10.33
CA ALA A 219 23.15 -30.33 11.70
C ALA A 219 23.31 -31.84 11.95
N LEU A 220 22.63 -32.68 11.16
CA LEU A 220 22.63 -34.14 11.27
C LEU A 220 23.61 -34.83 10.32
N LEU A 221 24.24 -34.11 9.41
CA LEU A 221 25.36 -34.57 8.58
C LEU A 221 26.66 -34.15 9.28
N PRO A 222 27.14 -34.91 10.28
CA PRO A 222 28.51 -34.74 10.74
C PRO A 222 29.46 -35.00 9.56
N SER A 223 30.63 -34.40 9.64
CA SER A 223 31.75 -34.39 8.68
C SER A 223 32.33 -35.75 8.28
N ASP A 224 31.57 -36.85 8.41
CA ASP A 224 32.00 -38.24 8.23
C ASP A 224 31.98 -38.69 6.75
N LEU A 225 31.81 -37.76 5.82
CA LEU A 225 31.92 -37.99 4.36
C LEU A 225 33.18 -37.36 3.74
N ASN A 226 34.15 -36.96 4.54
CA ASN A 226 35.52 -36.74 4.08
C ASN A 226 36.35 -38.00 4.30
N HIS A 227 36.15 -39.00 3.44
CA HIS A 227 37.07 -40.13 3.27
C HIS A 227 37.36 -40.37 1.79
#